data_AF-A0A6G9Z910-F1
#
_entry.id   AF-A0A6G9Z910-F1
#
_cell.length_a   1.000
_cell.length_b   1.000
_cell.length_c   1.000
_cell.angle_alpha   90.00
_cell.angle_beta   90.00
_cell.angle_gamma   90.00
#
_symmetry.space_group_name_H-M   'P 1'
#
loop_
_entity.id
_entity.type
_entity.pdbx_description
1 polymer ?
#
loop_
_entity_poly.entity_id
_entity_poly.type
_entity_poly.pdbx_seq_one_letter_code
_entity_poly.pdbx_strand_id
1 'polypeptide(L)'
;MTREAEADGRRRTSDPESIRIWADAIAGKAGDGYRVEREPNPPYGWNLFDHAGAIVCSGSLDRLELWVLRRNTQAPDCSAADG
;
A
#
# COMPACT_ATOMS: atom_id res chain seq x y z
N MET A 1 13.76 38.55 -11.42
CA MET A 1 12.50 38.78 -10.69
C MET A 1 11.38 38.17 -11.50
N THR A 2 10.83 37.08 -10.95
CA THR A 2 9.50 36.49 -11.11
C THR A 2 8.79 36.58 -12.48
N ARG A 3 8.64 35.42 -13.14
CA ARG A 3 7.43 35.14 -13.93
C ARG A 3 6.75 33.91 -13.37
N GLU A 4 5.58 34.20 -12.86
CA GLU A 4 4.64 33.36 -12.16
C GLU A 4 3.98 32.46 -13.20
N ALA A 5 4.34 31.18 -13.21
CA ALA A 5 3.61 30.19 -14.00
C ALA A 5 2.38 29.78 -13.19
N GLU A 6 1.34 30.60 -13.32
CA GLU A 6 -0.04 30.24 -12.98
C GLU A 6 -0.48 29.13 -13.95
N ALA A 7 -0.22 27.89 -13.57
CA ALA A 7 -0.83 26.73 -14.18
C ALA A 7 -2.12 26.40 -13.42
N ASP A 8 -3.23 26.79 -14.03
CA ASP A 8 -4.54 26.15 -13.85
C ASP A 8 -4.38 24.62 -13.92
N GLY A 9 -5.15 23.90 -13.10
CA GLY A 9 -5.27 22.45 -13.21
C GLY A 9 -5.04 21.74 -11.89
N ARG A 10 -6.14 21.32 -11.25
CA ARG A 10 -6.31 20.00 -10.63
C ARG A 10 -4.99 19.28 -10.34
N ARG A 11 -4.20 19.79 -9.38
CA ARG A 11 -3.00 19.08 -8.93
C ARG A 11 -3.52 17.83 -8.24
N ARG A 12 -3.69 16.75 -9.02
CA ARG A 12 -3.45 15.39 -8.52
C ARG A 12 -2.14 15.55 -7.78
N THR A 13 -2.23 15.61 -6.46
CA THR A 13 -1.08 15.52 -5.59
C THR A 13 -0.52 14.15 -5.94
N SER A 14 0.34 14.10 -6.96
CA SER A 14 1.10 12.90 -7.27
C SER A 14 1.79 12.62 -5.95
N ASP A 15 1.32 11.58 -5.27
CA ASP A 15 1.88 11.17 -4.01
C ASP A 15 3.40 11.17 -4.19
N PRO A 16 4.17 11.74 -3.24
CA PRO A 16 5.61 11.78 -3.34
C PRO A 16 6.12 10.38 -3.71
N GLU A 17 7.12 10.32 -4.57
CA GLU A 17 7.62 9.04 -5.10
C GLU A 17 7.94 8.05 -3.97
N SER A 18 8.41 8.54 -2.83
CA SER A 18 8.63 7.79 -1.60
C SER A 18 7.40 7.02 -1.11
N ILE A 19 6.20 7.60 -1.20
CA ILE A 19 4.94 6.97 -0.81
C ILE A 19 4.57 5.85 -1.79
N ARG A 20 4.82 6.04 -3.09
CA ARG A 20 4.59 5.01 -4.11
C ARG A 20 5.55 3.83 -3.94
N ILE A 21 6.83 4.12 -3.68
CA ILE A 21 7.84 3.10 -3.38
C ILE A 21 7.45 2.34 -2.10
N TRP A 22 6.93 3.02 -1.08
CA TRP A 22 6.49 2.36 0.15
C TRP A 22 5.27 1.46 -0.08
N ALA A 23 4.26 1.94 -0.81
CA ALA A 23 3.09 1.14 -1.18
C ALA A 23 3.47 -0.11 -1.98
N ASP A 24 4.39 0.02 -2.94
CA ASP A 24 4.93 -1.08 -3.74
C ASP A 24 5.70 -2.09 -2.87
N ALA A 25 6.54 -1.60 -1.95
CA ALA A 25 7.24 -2.45 -1.00
C ALA A 25 6.28 -3.22 -0.08
N ILE A 26 5.17 -2.62 0.36
CA ILE A 26 4.15 -3.30 1.15
C ILE A 26 3.46 -4.40 0.33
N ALA A 27 3.10 -4.11 -0.92
CA ALA A 27 2.52 -5.11 -1.82
C ALA A 27 3.49 -6.30 -2.04
N GLY A 28 4.77 -6.00 -2.30
CA GLY A 28 5.81 -7.02 -2.44
C GLY A 28 6.02 -7.86 -1.17
N LYS A 29 5.94 -7.24 0.02
CA LYS A 29 6.00 -7.96 1.31
C LYS A 29 4.74 -8.81 1.56
N ALA A 30 3.57 -8.38 1.07
CA ALA A 30 2.29 -9.07 1.25
C ALA A 30 2.22 -10.36 0.45
N GLY A 31 2.88 -10.40 -0.70
CA GLY A 31 2.99 -11.56 -1.58
C GLY A 31 2.52 -11.25 -3.01
N ASP A 32 2.67 -12.23 -3.89
CA ASP A 32 2.21 -12.11 -5.27
C ASP A 32 0.68 -11.97 -5.33
N GLY A 33 0.18 -11.09 -6.21
CA GLY A 33 -1.24 -10.79 -6.36
C GLY A 33 -1.80 -9.72 -5.41
N TYR A 34 -1.02 -9.22 -4.44
CA TYR A 34 -1.43 -8.10 -3.60
C TYR A 34 -1.18 -6.77 -4.29
N ARG A 35 -2.09 -5.82 -4.06
CA ARG A 35 -1.98 -4.46 -4.62
C ARG A 35 -2.38 -3.43 -3.58
N VAL A 36 -1.58 -2.38 -3.46
CA VAL A 36 -1.89 -1.24 -2.60
C VAL A 36 -2.36 -0.09 -3.46
N GLU A 37 -3.58 0.42 -3.22
CA GLU A 37 -4.12 1.58 -3.92
C GLU A 37 -4.58 2.66 -2.96
N ARG A 38 -4.46 3.91 -3.38
CA ARG A 38 -4.89 5.06 -2.59
C ARG A 38 -6.40 5.25 -2.72
N GLU A 39 -7.08 5.38 -1.59
CA GLU A 39 -8.51 5.69 -1.59
C GLU A 39 -8.73 7.15 -1.99
N PRO A 40 -9.47 7.42 -3.09
CA PRO A 40 -9.73 8.79 -3.54
C PRO A 40 -10.74 9.52 -2.64
N ASN A 41 -11.47 8.79 -1.80
CA ASN A 41 -12.44 9.35 -0.87
C ASN A 41 -11.82 9.60 0.52
N PRO A 42 -12.23 10.68 1.22
CA PRO A 42 -11.92 10.85 2.64
C PRO A 42 -12.43 9.61 3.39
N PRO A 43 -11.57 8.92 4.16
CA PRO A 43 -10.49 9.48 4.98
C PRO A 43 -9.07 9.57 4.36
N TYR A 44 -8.92 9.53 3.02
CA TYR A 44 -7.62 9.64 2.34
C TYR A 44 -6.63 8.55 2.77
N GLY A 45 -7.13 7.33 2.90
CA GLY A 45 -6.35 6.15 3.27
C GLY A 45 -5.74 5.40 2.08
N TRP A 46 -5.18 4.25 2.42
CA TRP A 46 -4.65 3.24 1.53
C TRP A 46 -5.43 1.96 1.75
N ASN A 47 -5.72 1.27 0.65
CA ASN A 47 -6.40 0.00 0.63
C ASN A 47 -5.44 -1.05 0.10
N LEU A 48 -5.25 -2.11 0.87
CA LEU A 48 -4.56 -3.32 0.45
C LEU A 48 -5.60 -4.26 -0.12
N PHE A 49 -5.48 -4.52 -1.42
CA PHE A 49 -6.21 -5.51 -2.16
C PHE A 49 -5.43 -6.81 -2.17
N ASP A 50 -6.17 -7.89 -1.98
CA ASP A 50 -5.70 -9.26 -2.14
C ASP A 50 -5.78 -9.71 -3.61
N HIS A 51 -5.22 -10.89 -3.93
CA HIS A 51 -5.30 -11.49 -5.27
C HIS A 51 -6.73 -11.65 -5.81
N ALA A 52 -7.72 -11.78 -4.92
CA ALA A 52 -9.14 -11.81 -5.28
C ALA A 52 -9.74 -10.42 -5.59
N GLY A 53 -8.96 -9.34 -5.46
CA GLY A 53 -9.45 -7.96 -5.57
C GLY A 53 -10.28 -7.50 -4.36
N ALA A 54 -10.23 -8.23 -3.24
CA ALA A 54 -10.91 -7.87 -2.01
C ALA A 54 -10.01 -7.00 -1.11
N ILE A 55 -10.60 -6.00 -0.45
CA ILE A 55 -9.88 -5.14 0.51
C ILE A 55 -9.66 -5.93 1.81
N VAL A 56 -8.42 -6.34 2.07
CA VAL A 56 -8.05 -7.05 3.30
C VAL A 56 -7.64 -6.10 4.43
N CYS A 57 -7.17 -4.91 4.08
CA CYS A 57 -6.80 -3.88 5.03
C CYS A 57 -7.00 -2.50 4.44
N SER A 58 -7.52 -1.56 5.24
CA SER A 58 -7.66 -0.16 4.88
C SER A 58 -7.16 0.76 6.00
N GLY A 59 -6.47 1.85 5.65
CA GLY A 59 -5.92 2.80 6.61
C GLY A 59 -4.63 3.45 6.13
N SER A 60 -3.75 3.83 7.06
CA SER A 60 -2.43 4.38 6.72
C SER A 60 -1.48 3.28 6.23
N LEU A 61 -0.47 3.64 5.43
CA LEU A 61 0.56 2.69 4.97
C LEU A 61 1.23 1.92 6.13
N ASP A 62 1.46 2.58 7.26
CA ASP A 62 1.93 1.94 8.50
C ASP A 62 1.04 0.77 8.95
N ARG A 63 -0.28 0.96 8.90
CA ARG A 63 -1.26 -0.08 9.26
C ARG A 63 -1.23 -1.25 8.29
N LEU A 64 -1.10 -0.95 6.99
CA LEU A 64 -0.97 -1.98 5.95
C LEU A 64 0.34 -2.76 6.13
N GLU A 65 1.44 -2.08 6.41
CA GLU A 65 2.73 -2.71 6.68
C GLU A 65 2.67 -3.62 7.91
N LEU A 66 2.08 -3.15 9.02
CA LEU A 66 1.88 -3.97 10.22
C LEU A 66 1.02 -5.20 9.96
N TRP A 67 -0.02 -5.08 9.12
CA TRP A 67 -0.84 -6.22 8.72
C TRP A 67 0.00 -7.26 7.97
N VAL A 68 0.80 -6.82 7.01
CA VAL A 68 1.68 -7.69 6.22
C VAL A 68 2.74 -8.36 7.10
N LEU A 69 3.40 -7.61 7.97
CA LEU A 69 4.38 -8.15 8.92
C LEU A 69 3.76 -9.21 9.83
N ARG A 70 2.54 -8.94 10.35
CA ARG A 70 1.82 -9.90 11.18
C ARG A 70 1.43 -11.14 10.40
N ARG A 71 1.04 -11.00 9.12
CA ARG A 71 0.70 -12.13 8.25
C ARG A 71 1.91 -12.99 7.93
N ASN A 72 3.06 -12.40 7.58
CA ASN A 72 4.29 -13.15 7.32
C ASN A 72 4.79 -13.87 8.58
N THR A 73 4.48 -13.34 9.77
CA THR A 73 4.77 -14.03 11.05
C THR A 73 3.78 -15.18 11.34
N GLN A 74 2.55 -15.10 10.80
CA GLN A 74 1.48 -16.08 11.01
C GLN A 74 1.39 -17.13 9.90
N ALA A 75 2.02 -16.93 8.74
CA ALA A 75 2.24 -18.00 7.78
C ALA A 75 3.12 -19.01 8.53
N PRO A 76 2.54 -20.10 9.07
CA PRO A 76 3.36 -21.08 9.72
C PRO A 76 4.26 -21.62 8.63
N ASP A 77 5.54 -21.74 8.95
CA ASP A 77 6.34 -22.77 8.36
C ASP A 77 5.58 -24.10 8.55
N CYS A 78 4.77 -24.49 7.55
CA CYS A 78 4.14 -25.81 7.49
C CYS A 78 5.17 -26.88 7.10
N SER A 79 6.46 -26.61 7.35
CA SER A 79 7.61 -27.47 7.04
C SER A 79 8.45 -27.76 8.28
N ALA A 80 7.80 -27.98 9.44
CA ALA A 80 8.35 -28.85 10.48
C ALA A 80 7.54 -30.16 10.46
N ALA A 81 7.72 -30.99 9.44
CA ALA A 81 8.73 -32.06 9.38
C ALA A 81 8.53 -33.10 10.51
N ASP A 82 7.80 -34.13 10.15
CA ASP A 82 7.90 -35.52 10.60
C ASP A 82 9.34 -35.92 10.98
N GLY A 83 9.50 -36.56 12.14
CA GLY A 83 10.75 -37.12 12.65
C GLY A 83 10.56 -37.80 14.00
#